data_AF-A0AAJ6VL76-F1
#
_entry.id   AF-A0AAJ6VL76-F1
#
_cell.length_a   1.000
_cell.length_b   1.000
_cell.length_c   1.000
_cell.angle_alpha   90.00
_cell.angle_beta   90.00
_cell.angle_gamma   90.00
#
_symmetry.space_group_name_H-M   'P 1'
#
loop_
_entity.id
_entity.type
_entity.pdbx_description
1 polymer ?
#
loop_
_entity_poly.entity_id
_entity_poly.type
_entity_poly.pdbx_seq_one_letter_code
_entity_poly.pdbx_strand_id
1 'polypeptide(L)'
;MKAAATGSSGGSTTRTTLGCIGKCTSGLTVEQLDFLTDHVQRTLGHAQGRKMLAEYLSQGKRDTDLRCLELYEKCAAYIDKERRYRLSTKEPRVEPLENDVNLALSAAEELDDVPEINLDLLEKYTDALANRSSDSMIDVLEETKYCLMNHLRQAHKGFRAYVMQPCPKS
;
A
#
# COMPACT_ATOMS: atom_id res chain seq x y z
N MET A 1 -5.66 -12.33 -65.18
CA MET A 1 -4.49 -11.88 -64.39
C MET A 1 -4.96 -10.81 -63.40
N LYS A 2 -4.71 -11.06 -62.10
CA LYS A 2 -4.39 -10.15 -60.97
C LYS A 2 -5.08 -8.76 -60.90
N ALA A 3 -5.92 -8.50 -59.89
CA ALA A 3 -5.61 -8.08 -58.49
C ALA A 3 -5.20 -6.58 -58.42
N ALA A 4 -5.57 -5.74 -57.44
CA ALA A 4 -6.18 -5.92 -56.13
C ALA A 4 -6.86 -4.61 -55.70
N ALA A 5 -7.95 -4.71 -54.92
CA ALA A 5 -8.44 -3.62 -54.09
C ALA A 5 -7.63 -3.59 -52.79
N THR A 6 -6.98 -2.47 -52.48
CA THR A 6 -6.38 -2.23 -51.16
C THR A 6 -7.34 -1.39 -50.34
N GLY A 7 -8.14 -2.06 -49.51
CA GLY A 7 -8.68 -1.47 -48.30
C GLY A 7 -7.58 -1.43 -47.24
N SER A 8 -7.37 -0.26 -46.63
CA SER A 8 -6.57 -0.15 -45.41
C SER A 8 -7.54 0.06 -44.25
N SER A 9 -7.81 -1.04 -43.55
CA SER A 9 -8.57 -1.08 -42.30
C SER A 9 -7.72 -0.49 -41.18
N GLY A 10 -8.30 0.44 -40.42
CA GLY A 10 -7.70 1.04 -39.25
C GLY A 10 -7.37 0.04 -38.14
N GLY A 11 -6.29 0.33 -37.43
CA GLY A 11 -5.98 -0.23 -36.12
C GLY A 11 -6.24 0.82 -35.06
N SER A 12 -7.49 0.92 -34.57
CA SER A 12 -7.80 1.64 -33.35
C SER A 12 -7.57 0.67 -32.18
N THR A 13 -6.41 0.75 -31.54
CA THR A 13 -6.16 0.12 -30.23
C THR A 13 -7.11 0.77 -29.22
N THR A 14 -8.27 0.16 -29.04
CA THR A 14 -9.22 0.53 -27.98
C THR A 14 -8.61 0.14 -26.64
N ARG A 15 -7.99 1.11 -25.96
CA ARG A 15 -7.65 0.98 -24.53
C ARG A 15 -8.97 0.75 -23.79
N THR A 16 -9.24 -0.50 -23.47
CA THR A 16 -10.47 -0.88 -22.76
C THR A 16 -10.29 -0.42 -21.32
N THR A 17 -10.98 0.63 -20.93
CA THR A 17 -11.01 1.11 -19.54
C THR A 17 -11.95 0.21 -18.75
N LEU A 18 -11.43 -0.45 -17.71
CA LEU A 18 -12.25 -1.25 -16.80
C LEU A 18 -12.86 -0.31 -15.76
N GLY A 19 -13.98 0.34 -16.07
CA GLY A 19 -14.74 1.11 -15.10
C GLY A 19 -15.81 0.25 -14.43
N CYS A 20 -15.56 -0.26 -13.21
CA CYS A 20 -16.62 -0.86 -12.39
C CYS A 20 -16.93 0.06 -11.20
N ILE A 21 -18.22 0.26 -10.92
CA ILE A 21 -18.68 0.91 -9.67
C ILE A 21 -18.17 0.07 -8.49
N GLY A 22 -17.54 0.71 -7.51
CA GLY A 22 -17.01 0.04 -6.31
C GLY A 22 -15.60 -0.53 -6.41
N LYS A 23 -14.91 -0.48 -7.56
CA LYS A 23 -13.50 -0.96 -7.64
C LYS A 23 -12.44 0.14 -7.64
N CYS A 24 -12.86 1.41 -7.66
CA CYS A 24 -11.97 2.57 -7.83
C CYS A 24 -11.02 2.48 -9.05
N THR A 25 -11.41 1.76 -10.10
CA THR A 25 -10.60 1.52 -11.31
C THR A 25 -10.86 2.52 -12.43
N SER A 26 -11.77 3.47 -12.23
CA SER A 26 -12.15 4.49 -13.22
C SER A 26 -10.93 5.24 -13.75
N GLY A 27 -10.77 5.27 -15.07
CA GLY A 27 -9.67 5.95 -15.74
C GLY A 27 -8.37 5.15 -15.85
N LEU A 28 -8.31 3.92 -15.33
CA LEU A 28 -7.17 3.03 -15.50
C LEU A 28 -7.35 2.11 -16.71
N THR A 29 -6.27 1.90 -17.46
CA THR A 29 -6.19 0.82 -18.45
C THR A 29 -5.99 -0.53 -17.75
N VAL A 30 -6.28 -1.62 -18.45
CA VAL A 30 -5.99 -2.98 -17.97
C VAL A 30 -4.51 -3.14 -17.60
N GLU A 31 -3.60 -2.59 -18.40
CA GLU A 31 -2.15 -2.66 -18.16
C GLU A 31 -1.74 -1.89 -16.90
N GLN A 32 -2.30 -0.70 -16.68
CA GLN A 32 -2.06 0.07 -15.46
C GLN A 32 -2.59 -0.67 -14.23
N LEU A 33 -3.75 -1.32 -14.39
CA LEU A 33 -4.37 -2.10 -13.33
C LEU A 33 -3.54 -3.33 -12.97
N ASP A 34 -3.10 -4.08 -13.97
CA ASP A 34 -2.21 -5.23 -13.77
C ASP A 34 -0.89 -4.77 -13.13
N PHE A 35 -0.27 -3.70 -13.63
CA PHE A 35 0.93 -3.13 -13.03
C PHE A 35 0.77 -2.78 -11.54
N LEU A 36 -0.33 -2.12 -11.17
CA LEU A 36 -0.60 -1.69 -9.79
C LEU A 36 -0.95 -2.86 -8.87
N THR A 37 -1.50 -3.95 -9.41
CA THR A 37 -2.04 -5.07 -8.62
C THR A 37 -1.23 -6.37 -8.72
N ASP A 38 -0.18 -6.41 -9.55
CA ASP A 38 0.65 -7.58 -9.78
C ASP A 38 1.24 -8.16 -8.48
N HIS A 39 1.80 -7.28 -7.63
CA HIS A 39 2.39 -7.65 -6.36
C HIS A 39 1.98 -6.70 -5.24
N VAL A 40 1.86 -7.23 -4.02
CA VAL A 40 1.49 -6.46 -2.82
C VAL A 40 2.41 -5.25 -2.62
N GLN A 41 3.71 -5.38 -2.89
CA GLN A 41 4.67 -4.28 -2.83
C GLN A 41 4.32 -3.12 -3.77
N ARG A 42 3.88 -3.42 -5.00
CA ARG A 42 3.47 -2.40 -5.97
C ARG A 42 2.17 -1.73 -5.55
N THR A 43 1.21 -2.53 -5.07
CA THR A 43 -0.06 -2.03 -4.56
C THR A 43 0.14 -1.09 -3.37
N LEU A 44 0.94 -1.52 -2.38
CA LEU A 44 1.21 -0.74 -1.17
C LEU A 44 2.15 0.45 -1.43
N GLY A 45 3.07 0.33 -2.39
CA GLY A 45 3.97 1.41 -2.80
C GLY A 45 3.27 2.56 -3.54
N HIS A 46 2.04 2.38 -4.01
CA HIS A 46 1.35 3.37 -4.83
C HIS A 46 0.03 3.83 -4.19
N ALA A 47 -0.19 5.15 -4.08
CA ALA A 47 -1.38 5.71 -3.44
C ALA A 47 -2.70 5.20 -4.05
N GLN A 48 -2.78 5.14 -5.38
CA GLN A 48 -3.94 4.54 -6.06
C GLN A 48 -4.12 3.04 -5.74
N GLY A 49 -3.02 2.29 -5.61
CA GLY A 49 -3.06 0.86 -5.26
C GLY A 49 -3.63 0.65 -3.87
N ARG A 50 -3.14 1.40 -2.88
CA ARG A 50 -3.67 1.38 -1.50
C ARG A 50 -5.13 1.77 -1.43
N LYS A 51 -5.54 2.82 -2.16
CA LYS A 51 -6.95 3.22 -2.23
C LYS A 51 -7.86 2.10 -2.75
N MET A 52 -7.45 1.43 -3.82
CA MET A 52 -8.22 0.29 -4.37
C MET A 52 -8.25 -0.88 -3.38
N LEU A 53 -7.14 -1.17 -2.70
CA LEU A 53 -7.09 -2.22 -1.68
C LEU A 53 -7.99 -1.89 -0.49
N ALA A 54 -7.96 -0.66 0.02
CA ALA A 54 -8.82 -0.21 1.12
C ALA A 54 -10.30 -0.39 0.79
N GLU A 55 -10.72 -0.01 -0.42
CA GLU A 55 -12.11 -0.20 -0.88
C GLU A 55 -12.49 -1.68 -0.90
N TYR A 56 -11.62 -2.55 -1.42
CA TYR A 56 -11.84 -4.00 -1.42
C TYR A 56 -11.96 -4.58 0.00
N LEU A 57 -11.08 -4.18 0.92
CA LEU A 57 -11.10 -4.65 2.30
C LEU A 57 -12.36 -4.18 3.04
N SER A 58 -12.78 -2.92 2.81
CA SER A 58 -14.01 -2.35 3.36
C SER A 58 -15.26 -3.10 2.89
N GLN A 59 -15.37 -3.37 1.59
CA GLN A 59 -16.48 -4.18 1.04
C GLN A 59 -16.51 -5.60 1.60
N GLY A 60 -15.33 -6.16 1.88
CA GLY A 60 -15.17 -7.47 2.50
C GLY A 60 -15.37 -7.51 4.01
N LYS A 61 -15.62 -6.36 4.67
CA LYS A 61 -15.67 -6.22 6.14
C LYS A 61 -14.41 -6.78 6.83
N ARG A 62 -13.25 -6.48 6.24
CA ARG A 62 -11.94 -6.96 6.71
C ARG A 62 -11.27 -5.90 7.57
N ASP A 63 -11.85 -5.65 8.75
CA ASP A 63 -11.47 -4.51 9.61
C ASP A 63 -10.02 -4.60 10.12
N THR A 64 -9.54 -5.78 10.50
CA THR A 64 -8.13 -5.98 10.90
C THR A 64 -7.18 -5.65 9.74
N ASP A 65 -7.46 -6.16 8.53
CA ASP A 65 -6.63 -5.83 7.35
C ASP A 65 -6.67 -4.33 7.01
N LEU A 66 -7.81 -3.65 7.22
CA LEU A 66 -7.90 -2.20 7.04
C LEU A 66 -6.98 -1.47 8.01
N ARG A 67 -7.01 -1.83 9.29
CA ARG A 67 -6.12 -1.23 10.31
C ARG A 67 -4.65 -1.51 10.03
N CYS A 68 -4.33 -2.71 9.52
CA CYS A 68 -2.98 -3.03 9.03
C CYS A 68 -2.56 -2.11 7.87
N LEU A 69 -3.46 -1.85 6.91
CA LEU A 69 -3.20 -0.95 5.80
C LEU A 69 -3.00 0.50 6.28
N GLU A 70 -3.82 0.97 7.21
CA GLU A 70 -3.70 2.31 7.80
C GLU A 70 -2.38 2.49 8.55
N LEU A 71 -1.95 1.50 9.34
CA LEU A 71 -0.66 1.55 10.02
C LEU A 71 0.50 1.55 9.02
N TYR A 72 0.41 0.75 7.96
CA TYR A 72 1.42 0.75 6.88
C TYR A 72 1.55 2.15 6.27
N GLU A 73 0.42 2.81 6.00
CA GLU A 73 0.41 4.17 5.45
C GLU A 73 1.02 5.20 6.41
N LYS A 74 0.70 5.11 7.71
CA LYS A 74 1.29 5.96 8.75
C LYS A 74 2.81 5.79 8.81
N CYS A 75 3.31 4.56 8.91
CA CYS A 75 4.75 4.28 8.93
C CYS A 75 5.45 4.83 7.69
N ALA A 76 4.88 4.60 6.49
CA ALA A 76 5.44 5.15 5.25
C ALA A 76 5.49 6.68 5.26
N ALA A 77 4.42 7.34 5.71
CA ALA A 77 4.36 8.79 5.82
C ALA A 77 5.36 9.34 6.85
N TYR A 78 5.56 8.68 7.98
CA TYR A 78 6.52 9.07 9.00
C TYR A 78 7.96 8.98 8.49
N ILE A 79 8.32 7.89 7.81
CA ILE A 79 9.64 7.73 7.18
C ILE A 79 9.89 8.83 6.14
N ASP A 80 8.92 9.11 5.27
CA ASP A 80 9.04 10.16 4.25
C ASP A 80 9.09 11.57 4.86
N LYS A 81 8.34 11.80 5.94
CA LYS A 81 8.37 13.05 6.71
C LYS A 81 9.74 13.27 7.33
N GLU A 82 10.30 12.26 8.01
CA GLU A 82 11.61 12.35 8.64
C GLU A 82 12.72 12.56 7.61
N ARG A 83 12.69 11.82 6.50
CA ARG A 83 13.65 12.01 5.40
C ARG A 83 13.64 13.45 4.89
N ARG A 84 12.45 14.02 4.64
CA ARG A 84 12.32 15.42 4.21
C ARG A 84 12.75 16.41 5.28
N TYR A 85 12.48 16.11 6.55
CA TYR A 85 12.87 16.96 7.67
C TYR A 85 14.40 17.05 7.80
N ARG A 86 15.11 15.91 7.77
CA ARG A 86 16.58 15.87 7.78
C ARG A 86 17.21 16.59 6.59
N LEU A 87 16.60 16.52 5.41
CA LEU A 87 17.10 17.22 4.22
C LEU A 87 16.92 18.74 4.28
N SER A 88 15.87 19.22 4.95
CA SER A 88 15.52 20.64 4.98
C SER A 88 15.98 21.38 6.26
N THR A 89 16.45 20.64 7.27
CA THR A 89 16.83 21.19 8.58
C THR A 89 18.31 20.97 8.84
N LYS A 90 19.02 22.06 9.15
CA LYS A 90 20.47 22.03 9.41
C LYS A 90 20.86 21.17 10.62
N GLU A 91 20.03 21.18 11.66
CA GLU A 91 20.22 20.43 12.91
C GLU A 91 18.89 19.77 13.28
N PRO A 92 18.57 18.60 12.69
CA PRO A 92 17.32 17.92 12.93
C PRO A 92 17.25 17.40 14.36
N ARG A 93 16.08 17.60 14.97
CA ARG A 93 15.75 17.13 16.31
C ARG A 93 15.00 15.80 16.25
N VAL A 94 15.14 14.96 17.28
CA VAL A 94 14.56 13.61 17.31
C VAL A 94 13.10 13.60 17.80
N GLU A 95 12.70 14.62 18.57
CA GLU A 95 11.37 14.68 19.20
C GLU A 95 10.18 14.55 18.22
N PRO A 96 10.21 15.14 17.00
CA PRO A 96 9.15 14.92 16.03
C PRO A 96 9.01 13.47 15.60
N LEU A 97 10.13 12.76 15.43
CA LEU A 97 10.15 11.34 15.06
C LEU A 97 9.71 10.47 16.25
N GLU A 98 10.13 10.80 17.47
CA GLU A 98 9.66 10.12 18.68
C GLU A 98 8.14 10.13 18.81
N ASN A 99 7.51 11.26 18.54
CA ASN A 99 6.05 11.37 18.55
C ASN A 99 5.41 10.47 17.49
N ASP A 100 5.94 10.48 16.27
CA ASP A 100 5.45 9.63 15.18
C ASP A 100 5.62 8.12 15.50
N VAL A 101 6.75 7.74 16.10
CA VAL A 101 7.06 6.36 16.50
C VAL A 101 6.16 5.90 17.65
N ASN A 102 5.89 6.76 18.64
CA ASN A 102 4.92 6.45 19.70
C ASN A 102 3.51 6.24 19.14
N LEU A 103 3.07 7.06 18.19
CA LEU A 103 1.77 6.87 17.53
C LEU A 103 1.71 5.55 16.74
N ALA A 104 2.81 5.17 16.09
CA ALA A 104 2.89 3.89 15.40
C ALA A 104 2.89 2.70 16.37
N LEU A 105 3.62 2.80 17.48
CA LEU A 105 3.61 1.80 18.56
C LEU A 105 2.21 1.59 19.10
N SER A 106 1.51 2.66 19.52
CA SER A 106 0.14 2.52 20.04
C SER A 106 -0.79 1.87 19.03
N ALA A 107 -0.69 2.21 17.74
CA ALA A 107 -1.49 1.55 16.71
C ALA A 107 -1.10 0.08 16.49
N ALA A 108 0.17 -0.29 16.69
CA ALA A 108 0.63 -1.67 16.60
C ALA A 108 0.15 -2.52 17.80
N GLU A 109 0.13 -1.96 19.01
CA GLU A 109 -0.36 -2.63 20.22
C GLU A 109 -1.84 -3.02 20.11
N GLU A 110 -2.64 -2.24 19.36
CA GLU A 110 -4.05 -2.55 19.14
C GLU A 110 -4.31 -3.60 18.04
N LEU A 111 -3.27 -4.17 17.43
CA LEU A 111 -3.30 -5.25 16.42
C LEU A 111 -2.85 -6.59 17.03
N ASP A 112 -3.38 -6.93 18.20
CA ASP A 112 -3.02 -8.14 18.96
C ASP A 112 -3.43 -9.47 18.29
N ASP A 113 -4.34 -9.41 17.32
CA ASP A 113 -4.77 -10.54 16.48
C ASP A 113 -3.91 -10.75 15.23
N VAL A 114 -2.91 -9.90 14.98
CA VAL A 114 -2.00 -9.96 13.82
C VAL A 114 -0.69 -10.65 14.22
N PRO A 115 -0.43 -11.90 13.79
CA PRO A 115 0.74 -12.66 14.25
C PRO A 115 2.09 -12.03 13.86
N GLU A 116 2.12 -11.28 12.76
CA GLU A 116 3.31 -10.54 12.32
C GLU A 116 3.66 -9.33 13.19
N ILE A 117 2.72 -8.84 14.00
CA ILE A 117 2.93 -7.79 15.01
C ILE A 117 3.07 -8.49 16.36
N ASN A 118 4.26 -9.04 16.60
CA ASN A 118 4.55 -9.83 17.79
C ASN A 118 5.25 -9.01 18.88
N LEU A 119 5.44 -9.64 20.04
CA LEU A 119 6.14 -9.03 21.17
C LEU A 119 7.54 -8.55 20.81
N ASP A 120 8.29 -9.31 20.01
CA ASP A 120 9.64 -8.92 19.57
C ASP A 120 9.64 -7.57 18.82
N LEU A 121 8.64 -7.32 17.97
CA LEU A 121 8.50 -6.04 17.27
C LEU A 121 8.15 -4.90 18.23
N LEU A 122 7.26 -5.14 19.18
CA LEU A 122 6.89 -4.13 20.20
C LEU A 122 8.07 -3.78 21.10
N GLU A 123 8.89 -4.78 21.48
CA GLU A 123 10.13 -4.56 22.24
C GLU A 123 11.11 -3.68 21.45
N LYS A 124 11.29 -3.91 20.14
CA LYS A 124 12.13 -3.06 19.29
C LYS A 124 11.67 -1.61 19.24
N TYR A 125 10.36 -1.35 19.27
CA TYR A 125 9.83 0.01 19.39
C TYR A 125 10.27 0.66 20.71
N THR A 126 10.10 -0.06 21.82
CA THR A 126 10.49 0.45 23.14
C THR A 126 11.99 0.71 23.24
N ASP A 127 12.81 -0.17 22.69
CA ASP A 127 14.27 -0.01 22.65
C ASP A 127 14.69 1.18 21.78
N ALA A 128 14.07 1.34 20.61
CA ALA A 128 14.36 2.47 19.72
C ALA A 128 14.02 3.82 20.39
N LEU A 129 12.88 3.88 21.09
CA LEU A 129 12.44 5.05 21.84
C LEU A 129 13.34 5.33 23.05
N ALA A 130 13.69 4.31 23.83
CA ALA A 130 14.54 4.45 25.01
C ALA A 130 15.95 4.96 24.65
N ASN A 131 16.51 4.46 23.55
CA ASN A 131 17.83 4.86 23.07
C ASN A 131 17.83 6.21 22.32
N ARG A 132 16.65 6.77 22.04
CA ARG A 132 16.47 8.03 21.26
C ARG A 132 17.25 8.04 19.94
N SER A 133 17.43 6.88 19.33
CA SER A 133 18.19 6.70 18.10
C SER A 133 17.29 6.87 16.91
N SER A 134 17.49 7.95 16.15
CA SER A 134 16.66 8.24 14.98
C SER A 134 16.77 7.16 13.90
N ASP A 135 17.91 6.50 13.78
CA ASP A 135 18.10 5.41 12.80
C ASP A 135 17.37 4.15 13.28
N SER A 136 17.46 3.80 14.57
CA SER A 136 16.72 2.66 15.14
C SER A 136 15.20 2.86 15.07
N MET A 137 14.73 4.10 15.24
CA MET A 137 13.33 4.47 15.05
C MET A 137 12.86 4.31 13.60
N ILE A 138 13.71 4.63 12.63
CA ILE A 138 13.39 4.39 11.21
C ILE A 138 13.39 2.91 10.90
N ASP A 139 14.35 2.16 11.43
CA ASP A 139 14.45 0.71 11.22
C ASP A 139 13.20 -0.02 11.73
N VAL A 140 12.70 0.32 12.93
CA VAL A 140 11.48 -0.32 13.47
C VAL A 140 10.23 0.05 12.66
N LEU A 141 10.15 1.27 12.11
CA LEU A 141 9.06 1.66 11.21
C LEU A 141 9.11 0.90 9.87
N GLU A 142 10.31 0.66 9.31
CA GLU A 142 10.48 -0.14 8.09
C GLU A 142 10.19 -1.63 8.34
N GLU A 143 10.62 -2.17 9.48
CA GLU A 143 10.29 -3.54 9.89
C GLU A 143 8.78 -3.72 10.07
N THR A 144 8.12 -2.76 10.70
CA THR A 144 6.65 -2.75 10.85
C THR A 144 5.95 -2.75 9.50
N LYS A 145 6.39 -1.92 8.54
CA LYS A 145 5.86 -1.95 7.16
C LYS A 145 6.03 -3.31 6.51
N TYR A 146 7.18 -3.96 6.73
CA TYR A 146 7.44 -5.29 6.20
C TYR A 146 6.50 -6.35 6.79
N CYS A 147 6.29 -6.35 8.11
CA CYS A 147 5.34 -7.21 8.80
C CYS A 147 3.91 -7.03 8.28
N LEU A 148 3.45 -5.78 8.19
CA LEU A 148 2.10 -5.45 7.68
C LEU A 148 1.92 -5.86 6.23
N MET A 149 2.94 -5.65 5.38
CA MET A 149 2.93 -6.11 4.00
C MET A 149 2.83 -7.65 3.90
N ASN A 150 3.53 -8.37 4.77
CA ASN A 150 3.45 -9.83 4.81
C ASN A 150 2.05 -10.31 5.18
N HIS A 151 1.44 -9.68 6.19
CA HIS A 151 0.06 -9.96 6.60
C HIS A 151 -0.94 -9.70 5.45
N LEU A 152 -0.87 -8.50 4.87
CA LEU A 152 -1.73 -8.06 3.78
C LEU A 152 -1.55 -8.86 2.48
N ARG A 153 -0.46 -9.62 2.34
CA ARG A 153 -0.21 -10.47 1.16
C ARG A 153 -1.35 -11.45 0.92
N GLN A 154 -1.98 -11.97 1.98
CA GLN A 154 -3.09 -12.91 1.82
C GLN A 154 -4.36 -12.22 1.31
N ALA A 155 -4.67 -11.03 1.82
CA ALA A 155 -5.77 -10.22 1.30
C ALA A 155 -5.54 -9.79 -0.15
N HIS A 156 -4.29 -9.46 -0.49
CA HIS A 156 -3.88 -9.02 -1.82
C HIS A 156 -4.17 -10.05 -2.92
N LYS A 157 -4.02 -11.35 -2.63
CA LYS A 157 -4.36 -12.42 -3.60
C LYS A 157 -5.82 -12.35 -4.05
N GLY A 158 -6.73 -12.17 -3.09
CA GLY A 158 -8.17 -12.02 -3.37
C GLY A 158 -8.48 -10.70 -4.06
N PHE A 159 -7.83 -9.62 -3.63
CA PHE A 159 -7.93 -8.30 -4.24
C PHE A 159 -7.55 -8.31 -5.73
N ARG A 160 -6.42 -8.92 -6.10
CA ARG A 160 -5.98 -8.97 -7.50
C ARG A 160 -7.02 -9.69 -8.38
N ALA A 161 -7.53 -10.83 -7.92
CA ALA A 161 -8.58 -11.55 -8.64
C ALA A 161 -9.86 -10.71 -8.78
N TYR A 162 -10.27 -10.03 -7.71
CA TYR A 162 -11.44 -9.14 -7.72
C TYR A 162 -11.30 -8.00 -8.72
N VAL A 163 -10.16 -7.31 -8.70
CA VAL A 163 -9.92 -6.13 -9.54
C VAL A 163 -9.82 -6.47 -11.03
N MET A 164 -9.24 -7.63 -11.36
CA MET A 164 -9.07 -8.08 -12.75
C MET A 164 -10.34 -8.70 -13.35
N GLN A 165 -11.40 -8.93 -12.56
CA GLN A 165 -12.67 -9.41 -13.10
C GLN A 165 -13.34 -8.34 -13.96
N PRO A 166 -13.75 -8.68 -15.20
CA PRO A 166 -14.48 -7.77 -16.07
C PRO A 166 -15.79 -7.34 -15.42
N CYS A 167 -16.21 -6.10 -15.65
CA CYS A 167 -17.48 -5.62 -15.13
C CYS A 167 -18.63 -6.46 -15.72
N PRO A 168 -19.67 -6.80 -14.93
CA PRO A 168 -20.86 -7.43 -15.46
C PRO A 168 -21.40 -6.59 -16.63
N LYS A 169 -21.66 -7.23 -17.77
CA LYS A 169 -22.37 -6.56 -18.86
C LYS A 169 -23.81 -6.33 -18.38
N SER A 170 -24.23 -5.08 -18.29
CA SER A 170 -25.63 -4.68 -18.08
C SER A 170 -26.48 -5.13 -19.25
#